data_AF-A0A923X392-F1
#
_entry.id   AF-A0A923X392-F1
#
_cell.length_a   1.000
_cell.length_b   1.000
_cell.length_c   1.000
_cell.angle_alpha   90.00
_cell.angle_beta   90.00
_cell.angle_gamma   90.00
#
_symmetry.space_group_name_H-M   'P 1'
#
loop_
_entity.id
_entity.type
_entity.pdbx_description
1 polymer ?
#
loop_
_entity_poly.entity_id
_entity_poly.type
_entity_poly.pdbx_seq_one_letter_code
_entity_poly.pdbx_strand_id
1 'polypeptide(L)'
;MGIGILQDESGVRTLLDHGMREVSGDYKPVKRMRVRYILPHIITALVFSLLSLSVEHYISAKNSNLQEDLLVIHGAKTVDAQELRDVVVRNGLTVYWVGAESGYKYLLNAAVPSSISLRYVPVGSTGQGEKTTYREVGTFVSAGAFGITRKAASLDNGVGFVNVDGHAVYYDSRDPTNVYLGLKNKDIQIEVFDPRPDQALAKVMSAKTVSKIR
;
A
#
# COMPACT_ATOMS: atom_id res chain seq x y z
N MET A 1 -13.36 65.16 31.80
CA MET A 1 -14.75 64.70 32.05
C MET A 1 -15.62 65.33 30.98
N GLY A 2 -16.33 64.52 30.19
CA GLY A 2 -17.44 64.92 29.31
C GLY A 2 -17.11 65.80 28.10
N ILE A 3 -17.05 65.19 26.90
CA ILE A 3 -17.36 65.92 25.65
C ILE A 3 -18.54 65.17 25.02
N GLY A 4 -19.69 65.84 24.94
CA GLY A 4 -20.91 65.38 24.32
C GLY A 4 -21.33 66.32 23.20
N ILE A 5 -21.43 65.74 21.99
CA ILE A 5 -22.43 65.91 20.91
C ILE A 5 -23.08 67.29 20.71
N LEU A 6 -23.03 67.84 19.48
CA LEU A 6 -24.20 68.13 18.60
C LEU A 6 -23.82 68.78 17.26
N GLN A 7 -24.70 68.55 16.27
CA GLN A 7 -24.65 68.83 14.83
C GLN A 7 -24.57 70.32 14.45
N ASP A 8 -24.07 70.60 13.23
CA ASP A 8 -24.71 71.56 12.33
C ASP A 8 -24.39 71.27 10.85
N GLU A 9 -25.44 71.20 10.03
CA GLU A 9 -25.43 71.14 8.58
C GLU A 9 -25.56 72.56 8.02
N SER A 10 -24.48 73.17 7.53
CA SER A 10 -24.61 74.35 6.66
C SER A 10 -23.37 74.51 5.77
N GLY A 11 -23.47 74.02 4.53
CA GLY A 11 -22.37 74.17 3.57
C GLY A 11 -22.73 73.85 2.13
N VAL A 12 -24.02 73.95 1.76
CA VAL A 12 -24.46 73.83 0.37
C VAL A 12 -24.60 75.23 -0.20
N ARG A 13 -23.75 75.55 -1.20
CA ARG A 13 -23.68 76.78 -2.02
C ARG A 13 -22.96 77.91 -1.29
N THR A 14 -21.81 78.41 -1.74
CA THR A 14 -21.68 79.13 -3.01
C THR A 14 -20.19 79.34 -3.29
N LEU A 15 -19.60 78.54 -4.16
CA LEU A 15 -18.34 78.85 -4.84
C LEU A 15 -18.62 78.76 -6.34
N LEU A 16 -19.37 79.75 -6.83
CA LEU A 16 -19.17 80.23 -8.18
C LEU A 16 -17.85 80.98 -8.19
N ASP A 17 -17.13 80.81 -9.29
CA ASP A 17 -15.97 81.59 -9.68
C ASP A 17 -14.67 81.17 -8.99
N HIS A 18 -13.96 80.19 -9.59
CA HIS A 18 -12.51 80.19 -9.77
C HIS A 18 -12.15 79.12 -10.82
N GLY A 19 -12.02 79.56 -12.08
CA GLY A 19 -11.14 78.94 -13.08
C GLY A 19 -11.41 77.50 -13.49
N MET A 20 -12.52 77.25 -14.19
CA MET A 20 -12.63 76.08 -15.07
C MET A 20 -11.68 76.27 -16.26
N ARG A 21 -10.41 75.87 -16.12
CA ARG A 21 -9.60 75.53 -17.29
C ARG A 21 -10.16 74.23 -17.82
N GLU A 22 -10.75 74.30 -19.01
CA GLU A 22 -11.11 73.13 -19.79
C GLU A 22 -9.81 72.37 -20.10
N VAL A 23 -9.49 71.36 -19.29
CA VAL A 23 -8.46 70.40 -19.63
C VAL A 23 -9.07 69.50 -20.70
N SER A 24 -8.99 69.97 -21.95
CA SER A 24 -9.17 69.15 -23.15
C SER A 24 -8.03 68.15 -23.21
N GLY A 25 -8.10 67.13 -22.35
CA GLY A 25 -7.27 65.95 -22.44
C GLY A 25 -7.80 65.13 -23.60
N ASP A 26 -7.03 65.09 -24.68
CA ASP A 26 -7.24 64.21 -25.84
C ASP A 26 -7.32 62.76 -25.34
N TYR A 27 -8.55 62.29 -25.09
CA TYR A 27 -8.83 60.93 -24.65
C TYR A 27 -8.52 60.01 -25.83
N LYS A 28 -7.27 59.57 -25.94
CA LYS A 28 -6.91 58.50 -26.88
C LYS A 28 -7.65 57.24 -26.44
N PRO A 29 -8.60 56.72 -27.24
CA PRO A 29 -9.31 55.52 -26.86
C PRO A 29 -8.29 54.39 -26.69
N VAL A 30 -8.37 53.68 -25.56
CA VAL A 30 -7.55 52.47 -25.34
C VAL A 30 -7.80 51.56 -26.54
N LYS A 31 -6.75 51.32 -27.32
CA LYS A 31 -6.83 50.55 -28.57
C LYS A 31 -7.45 49.20 -28.23
N ARG A 32 -8.70 48.97 -28.68
CA ARG A 32 -9.49 47.78 -28.38
C ARG A 32 -8.61 46.56 -28.65
N MET A 33 -8.23 45.85 -27.58
CA MET A 33 -7.37 44.68 -27.72
C MET A 33 -8.13 43.66 -28.56
N ARG A 34 -7.60 43.32 -29.74
CA ARG A 34 -8.28 42.38 -30.63
C ARG A 34 -8.32 41.03 -29.91
N VAL A 35 -9.52 40.48 -29.70
CA VAL A 35 -9.81 39.18 -29.05
C VAL A 35 -8.88 38.04 -29.53
N ARG A 36 -8.39 38.14 -30.77
CA ARG A 36 -7.40 37.23 -31.38
C ARG A 36 -6.11 37.06 -30.58
N TYR A 37 -5.72 38.02 -29.74
CA TYR A 37 -4.52 37.93 -28.89
C TYR A 37 -4.80 37.31 -27.51
N ILE A 38 -6.05 37.22 -27.08
CA ILE A 38 -6.45 36.65 -25.77
C ILE A 38 -6.71 35.14 -25.91
N LEU A 39 -7.24 34.72 -27.05
CA LEU A 39 -7.57 33.33 -27.35
C LEU A 39 -6.41 32.34 -27.17
N PRO A 40 -5.17 32.59 -27.63
CA PRO A 40 -4.06 31.66 -27.38
C PRO A 40 -3.75 31.53 -25.87
N HIS A 41 -3.81 32.61 -25.08
CA HIS A 41 -3.55 32.52 -23.64
C HIS A 41 -4.61 31.74 -22.87
N ILE A 42 -5.88 31.83 -23.29
CA ILE A 42 -6.96 31.01 -22.72
C ILE A 42 -6.72 29.53 -23.02
N ILE A 43 -6.30 29.20 -24.25
CA ILE A 43 -5.98 27.82 -24.63
C ILE A 43 -4.79 27.30 -23.82
N THR A 44 -3.72 28.10 -23.67
CA THR A 44 -2.55 27.70 -22.87
C THR A 44 -2.94 27.47 -21.41
N ALA A 45 -3.74 28.37 -20.82
CA ALA A 45 -4.22 28.22 -19.45
C ALA A 45 -5.05 26.94 -19.26
N LEU A 46 -5.96 26.63 -20.20
CA LEU A 46 -6.75 25.40 -20.17
C LEU A 46 -5.88 24.13 -20.26
N VAL A 47 -4.87 24.13 -21.14
CA VAL A 47 -3.94 23.01 -21.27
C VAL A 47 -3.12 22.82 -19.98
N PHE A 48 -2.59 23.89 -19.40
CA PHE A 48 -1.89 23.81 -18.11
C PHE A 48 -2.81 23.34 -16.98
N SER A 49 -4.04 23.84 -16.89
CA SER A 49 -5.00 23.38 -15.88
C SER A 49 -5.33 21.90 -16.03
N LEU A 50 -5.55 21.41 -17.27
CA LEU A 50 -5.80 19.99 -17.52
C LEU A 50 -4.59 19.12 -17.18
N LEU A 51 -3.38 19.58 -17.50
CA LEU A 51 -2.13 18.92 -17.11
C LEU A 51 -1.98 18.88 -15.58
N SER A 52 -2.18 20.00 -14.89
CA SER A 52 -2.12 20.04 -13.41
C SER A 52 -3.12 19.09 -12.77
N LEU A 53 -4.38 19.09 -13.23
CA LEU A 53 -5.41 18.17 -12.72
C LEU A 53 -5.05 16.70 -12.98
N SER A 54 -4.47 16.39 -14.15
CA SER A 54 -4.04 15.03 -14.46
C SER A 54 -2.88 14.56 -13.58
N VAL A 55 -1.93 15.45 -13.28
CA VAL A 55 -0.80 15.17 -12.39
C VAL A 55 -1.27 15.02 -10.95
N GLU A 56 -2.16 15.89 -10.48
CA GLU A 56 -2.78 15.81 -9.16
C GLU A 56 -3.56 14.50 -8.98
N HIS A 57 -4.37 14.12 -9.96
CA HIS A 57 -5.11 12.86 -9.94
C HIS A 57 -4.17 11.65 -9.92
N TYR A 58 -3.12 11.66 -10.74
CA TYR A 58 -2.11 10.60 -10.76
C TYR A 58 -1.38 10.47 -9.42
N ILE A 59 -0.93 11.58 -8.84
CA ILE A 59 -0.25 11.59 -7.53
C ILE A 59 -1.20 11.15 -6.43
N SER A 60 -2.44 11.64 -6.42
CA SER A 60 -3.45 11.27 -5.43
C SER A 60 -3.76 9.77 -5.48
N ALA A 61 -3.98 9.22 -6.68
CA ALA A 61 -4.24 7.79 -6.87
C ALA A 61 -3.04 6.93 -6.47
N LYS A 62 -1.81 7.38 -6.77
CA LYS A 62 -0.60 6.68 -6.33
C LYS A 62 -0.47 6.68 -4.81
N ASN A 63 -0.71 7.81 -4.16
CA ASN A 63 -0.63 7.94 -2.71
C ASN A 63 -1.70 7.10 -1.99
N SER A 64 -2.93 7.04 -2.52
CA SER A 64 -3.97 6.18 -1.95
C SER A 64 -3.59 4.70 -2.07
N ASN A 65 -3.07 4.28 -3.22
CA ASN A 65 -2.61 2.91 -3.42
C ASN A 65 -1.43 2.56 -2.50
N LEU A 66 -0.48 3.48 -2.29
CA LEU A 66 0.61 3.27 -1.34
C LEU A 66 0.09 3.11 0.09
N GLN A 67 -0.88 3.91 0.50
CA GLN A 67 -1.46 3.82 1.84
C GLN A 67 -2.23 2.51 2.05
N GLU A 68 -3.00 2.08 1.06
CA GLU A 68 -3.66 0.77 1.07
C GLU A 68 -2.65 -0.39 1.10
N ASP A 69 -1.63 -0.36 0.24
CA ASP A 69 -0.57 -1.37 0.23
C ASP A 69 0.14 -1.46 1.58
N LEU A 70 0.41 -0.33 2.24
CA LEU A 70 1.00 -0.31 3.58
C LEU A 70 0.09 -0.95 4.64
N LEU A 71 -1.23 -0.71 4.57
CA LEU A 71 -2.18 -1.38 5.47
C LEU A 71 -2.17 -2.90 5.25
N VAL A 72 -2.03 -3.36 4.01
CA VAL A 72 -1.92 -4.78 3.69
C VAL A 72 -0.59 -5.36 4.16
N ILE A 73 0.54 -4.70 3.86
CA ILE A 73 1.90 -5.16 4.18
C ILE A 73 2.14 -5.22 5.69
N HIS A 74 1.51 -4.36 6.48
CA HIS A 74 1.66 -4.34 7.94
C HIS A 74 0.62 -5.19 8.67
N GLY A 75 -0.19 -5.98 7.97
CA GLY A 75 -1.21 -6.83 8.58
C GLY A 75 -2.33 -6.05 9.25
N ALA A 76 -2.60 -4.83 8.79
CA ALA A 76 -3.70 -4.00 9.27
C ALA A 76 -5.01 -4.25 8.49
N LYS A 77 -4.93 -4.87 7.30
CA LYS A 77 -6.07 -5.14 6.42
C LYS A 77 -6.04 -6.58 5.91
N THR A 78 -7.18 -7.29 6.02
CA THR A 78 -7.35 -8.57 5.33
C THR A 78 -7.78 -8.35 3.89
N VAL A 79 -7.20 -9.14 2.99
CA VAL A 79 -7.41 -9.01 1.54
C VAL A 79 -7.81 -10.35 0.93
N ASP A 80 -8.42 -10.33 -0.25
CA ASP A 80 -8.61 -11.56 -1.02
C ASP A 80 -7.31 -12.01 -1.73
N ALA A 81 -7.37 -13.14 -2.42
CA ALA A 81 -6.20 -13.72 -3.08
C ALA A 81 -5.69 -12.87 -4.25
N GLN A 82 -6.55 -12.13 -4.94
CA GLN A 82 -6.15 -11.30 -6.07
C GLN A 82 -5.48 -10.02 -5.59
N GLU A 83 -6.10 -9.32 -4.63
CA GLU A 83 -5.51 -8.13 -4.01
C GLU A 83 -4.16 -8.46 -3.34
N LEU A 84 -4.05 -9.61 -2.66
CA LEU A 84 -2.77 -10.09 -2.13
C LEU A 84 -1.69 -10.24 -3.22
N ARG A 85 -2.02 -10.89 -4.34
CA ARG A 85 -1.08 -11.05 -5.47
C ARG A 85 -0.63 -9.71 -5.99
N ASP A 86 -1.57 -8.80 -6.21
CA ASP A 86 -1.29 -7.49 -6.76
C ASP A 86 -0.36 -6.69 -5.83
N VAL A 87 -0.61 -6.70 -4.51
CA VAL A 87 0.26 -6.05 -3.51
C VAL A 87 1.66 -6.68 -3.51
N VAL A 88 1.77 -8.01 -3.51
CA VAL A 88 3.05 -8.73 -3.48
C VAL A 88 3.88 -8.42 -4.73
N VAL A 89 3.28 -8.47 -5.92
CA VAL A 89 3.96 -8.22 -7.19
C VAL A 89 4.38 -6.77 -7.32
N ARG A 90 3.47 -5.83 -7.03
CA ARG A 90 3.71 -4.39 -7.15
C ARG A 90 4.85 -3.91 -6.25
N ASN A 91 4.98 -4.51 -5.07
CA ASN A 91 6.01 -4.18 -4.07
C ASN A 91 7.26 -5.09 -4.15
N GLY A 92 7.32 -6.01 -5.12
CA GLY A 92 8.49 -6.88 -5.33
C GLY A 92 8.78 -7.85 -4.17
N LEU A 93 7.76 -8.19 -3.38
CA LEU A 93 7.92 -9.03 -2.19
C LEU A 93 8.21 -10.48 -2.57
N THR A 94 8.99 -11.17 -1.75
CA THR A 94 9.18 -12.63 -1.88
C THR A 94 8.36 -13.32 -0.82
N VAL A 95 7.12 -13.67 -1.18
CA VAL A 95 6.16 -14.34 -0.29
C VAL A 95 5.85 -15.72 -0.83
N TYR A 96 5.92 -16.73 0.03
CA TYR A 96 5.44 -18.08 -0.26
C TYR A 96 4.13 -18.35 0.47
N TRP A 97 3.34 -19.25 -0.09
CA TRP A 97 2.02 -19.65 0.42
C TRP A 97 1.68 -21.07 0.00
N VAL A 98 0.57 -21.61 0.51
CA VAL A 98 0.02 -22.93 0.11
C VAL A 98 -1.11 -22.81 -0.93
N GLY A 99 -1.20 -21.66 -1.59
CA GLY A 99 -2.25 -21.35 -2.56
C GLY A 99 -3.46 -20.66 -1.94
N ALA A 100 -4.40 -20.24 -2.81
CA ALA A 100 -5.65 -19.66 -2.37
C ALA A 100 -6.61 -20.74 -1.83
N GLU A 101 -7.30 -20.45 -0.74
CA GLU A 101 -8.31 -21.32 -0.13
C GLU A 101 -9.67 -20.64 -0.09
N SER A 102 -10.72 -21.37 -0.49
CA SER A 102 -12.10 -20.87 -0.44
C SER A 102 -12.53 -20.64 1.01
N GLY A 103 -13.25 -19.55 1.26
CA GLY A 103 -13.69 -19.18 2.61
C GLY A 103 -12.62 -18.49 3.46
N TYR A 104 -11.47 -18.14 2.87
CA TYR A 104 -10.40 -17.41 3.55
C TYR A 104 -10.07 -16.07 2.89
N LYS A 105 -9.68 -15.11 3.74
CA LYS A 105 -8.91 -13.92 3.39
C LYS A 105 -7.49 -14.06 3.92
N TYR A 106 -6.62 -13.13 3.53
CA TYR A 106 -5.20 -13.17 3.86
C TYR A 106 -4.79 -11.95 4.64
N LEU A 107 -4.01 -12.16 5.68
CA LEU A 107 -3.34 -11.10 6.42
C LEU A 107 -1.83 -11.24 6.17
N LEU A 108 -1.22 -10.25 5.55
CA LEU A 108 0.21 -10.23 5.23
C LEU A 108 0.95 -9.39 6.26
N ASN A 109 2.02 -9.92 6.85
CA ASN A 109 2.98 -9.12 7.58
C ASN A 109 4.35 -9.22 6.90
N ALA A 110 4.71 -8.18 6.17
CA ALA A 110 5.96 -8.04 5.43
C ALA A 110 6.74 -6.78 5.82
N ALA A 111 6.56 -6.29 7.05
CA ALA A 111 7.31 -5.15 7.58
C ALA A 111 8.83 -5.40 7.61
N VAL A 112 9.24 -6.67 7.72
CA VAL A 112 10.63 -7.11 7.63
C VAL A 112 10.79 -7.98 6.38
N PRO A 113 11.46 -7.51 5.31
CA PRO A 113 11.54 -8.24 4.05
C PRO A 113 12.20 -9.63 4.13
N SER A 114 13.05 -9.86 5.13
CA SER A 114 13.71 -11.16 5.37
C SER A 114 12.89 -12.13 6.22
N SER A 115 11.74 -11.70 6.74
CA SER A 115 10.89 -12.47 7.65
C SER A 115 9.43 -12.04 7.44
N ILE A 116 8.80 -12.62 6.44
CA ILE A 116 7.43 -12.32 6.03
C ILE A 116 6.51 -13.42 6.54
N SER A 117 5.33 -13.08 7.05
CA SER A 117 4.29 -14.06 7.35
C SER A 117 2.98 -13.79 6.62
N LEU A 118 2.30 -14.87 6.23
CA LEU A 118 1.01 -14.85 5.56
C LEU A 118 0.02 -15.73 6.31
N ARG A 119 -1.01 -15.11 6.89
CA ARG A 119 -2.04 -15.82 7.66
C ARG A 119 -3.30 -16.03 6.84
N TYR A 120 -3.87 -17.22 6.96
CA TYR A 120 -5.15 -17.61 6.39
C TYR A 120 -6.26 -17.33 7.42
N VAL A 121 -7.09 -16.33 7.15
CA VAL A 121 -8.15 -15.86 8.03
C VAL A 121 -9.52 -16.30 7.49
N PRO A 122 -10.27 -17.18 8.18
CA PRO A 122 -11.63 -17.54 7.78
C PRO A 122 -12.51 -16.29 7.63
N VAL A 123 -13.34 -16.22 6.59
CA VAL A 123 -14.27 -15.11 6.38
C VAL A 123 -15.18 -14.96 7.61
N GLY A 124 -15.34 -13.73 8.09
CA GLY A 124 -16.06 -13.41 9.32
C GLY A 124 -15.19 -13.41 10.59
N SER A 125 -13.95 -13.90 10.51
CA SER A 125 -12.95 -13.72 11.57
C SER A 125 -12.20 -12.40 11.42
N THR A 126 -11.74 -11.84 12.53
CA THR A 126 -10.94 -10.60 12.54
C THR A 126 -9.50 -10.83 12.06
N GLY A 127 -9.01 -12.07 12.14
CA GLY A 127 -7.59 -12.43 11.89
C GLY A 127 -6.64 -11.99 13.01
N GLN A 128 -7.16 -11.23 13.98
CA GLN A 128 -6.50 -10.86 15.21
C GLN A 128 -6.62 -12.03 16.20
N GLY A 129 -5.49 -12.52 16.69
CA GLY A 129 -5.44 -13.69 17.56
C GLY A 129 -4.06 -14.32 17.59
N GLU A 130 -3.88 -15.27 18.50
CA GLU A 130 -2.64 -16.03 18.63
C GLU A 130 -2.33 -16.81 17.34
N LYS A 131 -1.02 -16.95 17.03
CA LYS A 131 -0.54 -17.73 15.88
C LYS A 131 -1.17 -19.12 15.84
N THR A 132 -1.34 -19.74 17.01
CA THR A 132 -1.89 -21.09 17.21
C THR A 132 -3.32 -21.29 16.67
N THR A 133 -4.05 -20.22 16.34
CA THR A 133 -5.45 -20.29 15.91
C THR A 133 -5.60 -20.43 14.39
N TYR A 134 -4.64 -19.95 13.61
CA TYR A 134 -4.78 -19.79 12.17
C TYR A 134 -3.63 -20.46 11.43
N ARG A 135 -3.89 -21.04 10.25
CA ARG A 135 -2.79 -21.44 9.38
C ARG A 135 -1.96 -20.21 9.01
N GLU A 136 -0.65 -20.34 9.11
CA GLU A 136 0.30 -19.28 8.81
C GLU A 136 1.47 -19.83 8.02
N VAL A 137 1.88 -19.10 6.97
CA VAL A 137 3.05 -19.42 6.16
C VAL A 137 4.12 -18.36 6.39
N GLY A 138 5.22 -18.75 7.00
CA GLY A 138 6.41 -17.91 7.17
C GLY A 138 7.34 -18.06 5.97
N THR A 139 7.91 -16.95 5.49
CA THR A 139 8.97 -16.90 4.49
C THR A 139 10.18 -16.19 5.08
N PHE A 140 11.29 -16.92 5.21
CA PHE A 140 12.51 -16.43 5.83
C PHE A 140 13.66 -16.47 4.82
N VAL A 141 14.34 -15.33 4.64
CA VAL A 141 15.61 -15.29 3.90
C VAL A 141 16.70 -15.79 4.83
N SER A 142 17.26 -16.95 4.50
CA SER A 142 18.23 -17.64 5.35
C SER A 142 19.29 -18.31 4.48
N ALA A 143 20.54 -17.88 4.64
CA ALA A 143 21.66 -18.40 3.87
C ALA A 143 21.82 -19.91 4.13
N GLY A 144 21.85 -20.70 3.06
CA GLY A 144 21.96 -22.15 3.17
C GLY A 144 20.74 -22.82 3.80
N ALA A 145 19.54 -22.23 3.65
CA ALA A 145 18.27 -22.73 4.22
C ALA A 145 18.09 -24.25 4.07
N PHE A 146 18.38 -24.81 2.89
CA PHE A 146 18.34 -26.26 2.66
C PHE A 146 19.19 -27.05 3.67
N GLY A 147 20.45 -26.64 3.88
CA GLY A 147 21.37 -27.29 4.80
C GLY A 147 20.96 -27.11 6.26
N ILE A 148 20.50 -25.90 6.63
CA ILE A 148 20.01 -25.60 7.97
C ILE A 148 18.81 -26.48 8.32
N THR A 149 17.83 -26.59 7.41
CA THR A 149 16.65 -27.44 7.62
C THR A 149 17.04 -28.92 7.76
N ARG A 150 17.98 -29.42 6.95
CA ARG A 150 18.50 -30.79 7.12
C ARG A 150 19.21 -31.02 8.44
N LYS A 151 19.95 -30.02 8.94
CA LYS A 151 20.64 -30.10 10.23
C LYS A 151 19.66 -30.08 11.39
N ALA A 152 18.58 -29.30 11.31
CA ALA A 152 17.52 -29.31 12.32
C ALA A 152 16.88 -30.70 12.45
N ALA A 153 16.67 -31.39 11.32
CA ALA A 153 16.16 -32.76 11.31
C ALA A 153 17.07 -33.82 11.95
N SER A 154 18.36 -33.53 12.18
CA SER A 154 19.26 -34.45 12.89
C SER A 154 19.29 -34.22 14.41
N LEU A 155 18.53 -33.25 14.93
CA LEU A 155 18.40 -33.02 16.37
C LEU A 155 17.36 -33.98 16.98
N ASP A 156 17.35 -34.07 18.31
CA ASP A 156 16.38 -34.91 19.03
C ASP A 156 14.94 -34.57 18.64
N ASN A 157 14.13 -35.61 18.38
CA ASN A 157 12.75 -35.52 17.92
C ASN A 157 12.60 -34.91 16.51
N GLY A 158 13.70 -34.62 15.82
CA GLY A 158 13.66 -34.15 14.44
C GLY A 158 13.23 -35.25 13.49
N VAL A 159 12.22 -34.95 12.68
CA VAL A 159 11.85 -35.74 11.52
C VAL A 159 12.20 -34.94 10.29
N GLY A 160 12.98 -35.53 9.37
CA GLY A 160 13.27 -34.88 8.10
C GLY A 160 13.51 -35.81 6.94
N PHE A 161 13.24 -35.26 5.77
CA PHE A 161 13.30 -35.95 4.48
C PHE A 161 13.41 -34.90 3.36
N VAL A 162 13.43 -35.35 2.11
CA VAL A 162 13.35 -34.46 0.94
C VAL A 162 12.00 -34.70 0.27
N ASN A 163 11.22 -33.63 0.05
CA ASN A 163 9.90 -33.76 -0.57
C ASN A 163 9.99 -33.98 -2.08
N VAL A 164 8.83 -34.17 -2.72
CA VAL A 164 8.72 -34.41 -4.16
C VAL A 164 9.26 -33.27 -5.03
N ASP A 165 9.29 -32.04 -4.52
CA ASP A 165 9.86 -30.86 -5.19
C ASP A 165 11.39 -30.71 -4.92
N GLY A 166 11.98 -31.65 -4.19
CA GLY A 166 13.41 -31.69 -3.90
C GLY A 166 13.85 -30.76 -2.75
N HIS A 167 12.92 -30.25 -1.94
CA HIS A 167 13.19 -29.38 -0.81
C HIS A 167 13.45 -30.19 0.47
N ALA A 168 14.35 -29.71 1.33
CA ALA A 168 14.57 -30.31 2.63
C ALA A 168 13.36 -30.01 3.52
N VAL A 169 12.81 -31.01 4.20
CA VAL A 169 11.69 -30.87 5.12
C VAL A 169 12.13 -31.25 6.53
N TYR A 170 11.63 -30.51 7.51
CA TYR A 170 11.85 -30.76 8.93
C TYR A 170 10.57 -30.45 9.74
N TYR A 171 10.27 -31.26 10.74
CA TYR A 171 9.39 -30.90 11.86
C TYR A 171 9.84 -31.61 13.14
N ASP A 172 9.46 -31.07 14.30
CA ASP A 172 9.65 -31.74 15.60
C ASP A 172 8.49 -32.71 15.83
N SER A 173 8.76 -33.99 16.10
CA SER A 173 7.72 -35.01 16.28
C SER A 173 6.83 -34.76 17.50
N ARG A 174 7.26 -33.91 18.45
CA ARG A 174 6.46 -33.49 19.62
C ARG A 174 5.54 -32.33 19.30
N ASP A 175 5.85 -31.53 18.27
CA ASP A 175 5.02 -30.44 17.78
C ASP A 175 4.93 -30.45 16.24
N PRO A 176 4.16 -31.40 15.67
CA PRO A 176 4.05 -31.55 14.23
C PRO A 176 3.16 -30.47 13.56
N THR A 177 2.74 -29.43 14.29
CA THR A 177 1.95 -28.32 13.73
C THR A 177 2.80 -27.37 12.88
N ASN A 178 4.12 -27.34 13.10
CA ASN A 178 5.08 -26.50 12.39
C ASN A 178 5.97 -27.35 11.48
N VAL A 179 5.83 -27.20 10.16
CA VAL A 179 6.63 -27.91 9.17
C VAL A 179 7.48 -26.92 8.39
N TYR A 180 8.79 -27.15 8.36
CA TYR A 180 9.76 -26.28 7.72
C TYR A 180 10.23 -26.87 6.40
N LEU A 181 10.35 -26.03 5.36
CA LEU A 181 10.98 -26.35 4.09
C LEU A 181 12.21 -25.48 3.88
N GLY A 182 13.38 -26.09 3.73
CA GLY A 182 14.55 -25.42 3.17
C GLY A 182 14.54 -25.61 1.65
N LEU A 183 14.35 -24.53 0.89
CA LEU A 183 14.27 -24.62 -0.57
C LEU A 183 15.63 -24.99 -1.18
N LYS A 184 15.62 -25.92 -2.14
CA LYS A 184 16.84 -26.31 -2.86
C LYS A 184 17.37 -25.15 -3.69
N ASN A 185 18.67 -24.90 -3.62
CA ASN A 185 19.39 -23.87 -4.38
C ASN A 185 18.85 -22.44 -4.16
N LYS A 186 18.25 -22.18 -3.00
CA LYS A 186 17.73 -20.88 -2.61
C LYS A 186 18.00 -20.64 -1.14
N ASP A 187 18.31 -19.40 -0.79
CA ASP A 187 18.45 -18.96 0.61
C ASP A 187 17.10 -18.59 1.20
N ILE A 188 16.13 -19.51 1.08
CA ILE A 188 14.77 -19.33 1.58
C ILE A 188 14.36 -20.56 2.38
N GLN A 189 13.96 -20.31 3.62
CA GLN A 189 13.23 -21.26 4.44
C GLN A 189 11.75 -20.85 4.50
N ILE A 190 10.86 -21.83 4.43
CA ILE A 190 9.42 -21.64 4.55
C ILE A 190 8.97 -22.39 5.80
N GLU A 191 8.15 -21.77 6.62
CA GLU A 191 7.43 -22.43 7.70
C GLU A 191 5.96 -22.55 7.28
N VAL A 192 5.38 -23.74 7.41
CA VAL A 192 3.94 -23.96 7.28
C VAL A 192 3.44 -24.40 8.65
N PHE A 193 2.74 -23.48 9.32
CA PHE A 193 2.01 -23.78 10.54
C PHE A 193 0.55 -24.10 10.20
N ASP A 194 0.01 -25.18 10.75
CA ASP A 194 -1.43 -25.45 10.77
C ASP A 194 -1.85 -25.98 12.15
N PRO A 195 -2.95 -25.48 12.75
CA PRO A 195 -3.48 -26.03 13.99
C PRO A 195 -3.78 -27.54 13.92
N ARG A 196 -3.97 -28.09 12.72
CA ARG A 196 -4.11 -29.51 12.44
C ARG A 196 -2.80 -30.05 11.83
N PRO A 197 -2.01 -30.85 12.58
CA PRO A 197 -0.70 -31.33 12.13
C PRO A 197 -0.70 -32.06 10.78
N ASP A 198 -1.73 -32.87 10.53
CA ASP A 198 -1.90 -33.62 9.28
C ASP A 198 -1.99 -32.69 8.06
N GLN A 199 -2.58 -31.51 8.24
CA GLN A 199 -2.73 -30.53 7.17
C GLN A 199 -1.42 -29.83 6.84
N ALA A 200 -0.63 -29.43 7.85
CA ALA A 200 0.67 -28.80 7.62
C ALA A 200 1.57 -29.71 6.77
N LEU A 201 1.69 -30.98 7.19
CA LEU A 201 2.51 -31.96 6.48
C LEU A 201 1.97 -32.27 5.07
N ALA A 202 0.65 -32.46 4.91
CA ALA A 202 0.05 -32.74 3.61
C ALA A 202 0.33 -31.64 2.57
N LYS A 203 0.30 -30.36 2.98
CA LYS A 203 0.62 -29.24 2.08
C LYS A 203 2.08 -29.23 1.64
N VAL A 204 3.00 -29.64 2.51
CA VAL A 204 4.44 -29.69 2.21
C VAL A 204 4.81 -30.90 1.34
N MET A 205 4.08 -32.00 1.48
CA MET A 205 4.30 -33.24 0.72
C MET A 205 3.76 -33.19 -0.71
N SER A 206 2.71 -32.40 -0.93
CA SER A 206 2.03 -32.32 -2.22
C SER A 206 2.83 -31.47 -3.21
N ALA A 207 3.11 -32.02 -4.40
CA ALA A 207 3.92 -31.36 -5.42
C ALA A 207 3.40 -29.96 -5.75
N LYS A 208 4.30 -28.98 -5.77
CA LYS A 208 4.04 -27.58 -6.15
C LYS A 208 2.97 -26.86 -5.30
N THR A 209 2.56 -27.43 -4.17
CA THR A 209 1.54 -26.80 -3.30
C THR A 209 2.11 -25.56 -2.61
N VAL A 210 3.31 -25.68 -2.05
CA VAL A 210 4.05 -24.52 -1.54
C VAL A 210 4.69 -23.81 -2.72
N SER A 211 4.31 -22.56 -2.97
CA SER A 211 4.75 -21.81 -4.15
C SER A 211 4.98 -20.33 -3.83
N LYS A 212 5.78 -19.65 -4.66
CA LYS A 212 5.94 -18.19 -4.57
C LYS A 212 4.70 -17.52 -5.17
N ILE A 213 4.16 -16.51 -4.49
CA ILE A 213 3.10 -15.65 -5.01
C ILE A 213 3.63 -14.88 -6.23
N ARG A 214 2.85 -14.90 -7.32
CA ARG A 214 3.14 -14.23 -8.60
C ARG A 214 1.89 -13.54 -9.11
#